data_AF-A0A925YXI0-F1
#
_entry.id   AF-A0A925YXI0-F1
#
_cell.length_a   1.000
_cell.length_b   1.000
_cell.length_c   1.000
_cell.angle_alpha   90.00
_cell.angle_beta   90.00
_cell.angle_gamma   90.00
#
_symmetry.space_group_name_H-M   'P 1'
#
loop_
_entity.id
_entity.type
_entity.pdbx_description
1 polymer ?
#
loop_
_entity_poly.entity_id
_entity_poly.type
_entity_poly.pdbx_seq_one_letter_code
_entity_poly.pdbx_strand_id
1 'polypeptide(L)'
;MSTAVTRNRNLPSDDEILSGSVKLPLKMIFAEYEAFDMAAEGRYEFYDGEVTEVSGASRQHNIIQGNLFFALFSHLKGKICRPYL
;
A
#
# COMPACT_ATOMS: atom_id res chain seq x y z
N MET A 1 -7.92 32.55 0.68
CA MET A 1 -7.01 31.68 1.45
C MET A 1 -6.73 30.46 0.60
N SER A 2 -5.56 30.42 -0.04
CA SER A 2 -5.18 29.42 -1.04
C SER A 2 -4.52 28.23 -0.36
N THR A 3 -5.21 27.09 -0.27
CA THR A 3 -4.60 25.82 0.13
C THR A 3 -3.75 25.31 -1.03
N ALA A 4 -2.45 25.54 -0.96
CA ALA A 4 -1.48 24.92 -1.85
C ALA A 4 -1.44 23.42 -1.55
N VAL A 5 -2.06 22.62 -2.42
CA VAL A 5 -1.78 21.18 -2.53
C VAL A 5 -0.31 21.09 -2.95
N THR A 6 0.55 20.66 -2.04
CA THR A 6 1.97 20.44 -2.31
C THR A 6 2.09 19.45 -3.46
N ARG A 7 2.37 19.92 -4.68
CA ARG A 7 2.73 19.06 -5.80
C ARG A 7 3.93 18.21 -5.37
N ASN A 8 3.74 16.90 -5.27
CA ASN A 8 4.84 15.96 -5.18
C ASN A 8 5.78 16.24 -6.38
N ARG A 9 7.03 16.64 -6.09
CA ARG A 9 8.00 17.13 -7.09
C ARG A 9 8.70 16.01 -7.87
N ASN A 10 8.35 14.75 -7.61
CA ASN A 10 8.89 13.58 -8.31
C ASN A 10 7.83 12.99 -9.24
N LEU A 11 7.28 13.79 -10.15
CA LEU A 11 6.52 13.24 -11.27
C LEU A 11 7.52 12.92 -12.40
N PRO A 12 7.60 11.67 -12.88
CA PRO A 12 8.52 11.29 -13.96
C PRO A 12 8.24 12.16 -15.19
N SER A 13 9.31 12.58 -15.87
CA SER A 13 9.19 13.44 -17.04
C SER A 13 8.63 12.69 -18.25
N ASP A 14 8.04 13.41 -19.21
CA ASP A 14 7.31 12.82 -20.33
C ASP A 14 8.16 11.84 -21.17
N ASP A 15 9.48 12.05 -21.21
CA ASP A 15 10.47 11.16 -21.83
C ASP A 15 10.68 9.84 -21.07
N GLU A 16 10.59 9.82 -19.74
CA GLU A 16 10.66 8.59 -18.93
C GLU A 16 9.41 7.73 -19.14
N ILE A 17 8.25 8.36 -19.27
CA ILE A 17 6.95 7.70 -19.52
C ILE A 17 6.93 7.06 -20.92
N LEU A 18 7.40 7.79 -21.93
CA LEU A 18 7.41 7.32 -23.33
C LEU A 18 8.48 6.25 -23.61
N SER A 19 9.54 6.18 -22.79
CA SER A 19 10.56 5.14 -22.86
C SER A 19 10.13 3.79 -22.26
N GLY A 20 8.97 3.73 -21.58
CA GLY A 20 8.47 2.53 -20.91
C GLY A 20 9.22 2.17 -19.61
N SER A 21 10.13 3.03 -19.16
CA SER A 21 10.97 2.79 -17.98
C SER A 21 10.25 3.06 -16.65
N VAL A 22 9.12 3.76 -16.68
CA VAL A 22 8.35 4.14 -15.48
C VAL A 22 6.84 3.98 -15.75
N LYS A 23 6.13 3.19 -14.92
CA LYS A 23 4.67 3.11 -14.95
C LYS A 23 4.07 4.35 -14.26
N LEU A 24 3.12 5.01 -14.91
CA LEU A 24 2.32 6.09 -14.31
C LEU A 24 1.58 5.57 -13.06
N PRO A 25 1.48 6.38 -11.98
CA PRO A 25 0.71 6.00 -10.81
C PRO A 25 -0.77 5.87 -11.18
N LEU A 26 -1.37 4.75 -10.81
CA LEU A 26 -2.81 4.54 -10.97
C LEU A 26 -3.53 5.43 -9.96
N LYS A 27 -4.39 6.34 -10.42
CA LYS A 27 -5.10 7.29 -9.55
C LYS A 27 -6.59 6.97 -9.47
N MET A 28 -7.13 6.96 -8.25
CA MET A 28 -8.53 6.66 -7.96
C MET A 28 -9.02 7.49 -6.78
N ILE A 29 -10.34 7.67 -6.64
CA ILE A 29 -10.91 8.02 -5.33
C ILE A 29 -11.13 6.75 -4.50
N PHE A 30 -11.21 6.87 -3.18
CA PHE A 30 -11.33 5.71 -2.30
C PHE A 30 -12.52 4.79 -2.64
N ALA A 31 -13.67 5.37 -2.97
CA ALA A 31 -14.87 4.60 -3.34
C ALA A 31 -14.68 3.77 -4.63
N GLU A 32 -13.90 4.27 -5.59
CA GLU A 32 -13.56 3.52 -6.80
C GLU A 32 -12.54 2.42 -6.50
N TYR A 33 -11.55 2.72 -5.65
CA TYR A 33 -10.57 1.74 -5.20
C TYR A 33 -11.21 0.57 -4.45
N GLU A 34 -12.22 0.81 -3.59
CA GLU A 34 -12.90 -0.26 -2.85
C GLU A 34 -13.54 -1.29 -3.80
N ALA A 35 -14.25 -0.82 -4.83
CA ALA A 35 -14.85 -1.69 -5.85
C ALA A 35 -13.78 -2.40 -6.70
N PHE A 36 -12.68 -1.71 -7.00
CA PHE A 36 -11.54 -2.28 -7.72
C PHE A 36 -10.85 -3.38 -6.92
N ASP A 37 -10.54 -3.15 -5.63
CA ASP A 37 -9.81 -4.06 -4.76
C ASP A 37 -10.60 -5.36 -4.53
N MET A 38 -11.92 -5.28 -4.41
CA MET A 38 -12.79 -6.46 -4.31
C MET A 38 -12.77 -7.37 -5.56
N ALA A 39 -12.50 -6.80 -6.73
CA ALA A 39 -12.48 -7.52 -8.01
C ALA A 39 -11.06 -7.87 -8.49
N ALA A 40 -10.03 -7.36 -7.82
CA ALA A 40 -8.65 -7.50 -8.24
C ALA A 40 -8.10 -8.91 -7.98
N GLU A 41 -7.31 -9.43 -8.93
CA GLU A 41 -6.58 -10.70 -8.74
C GLU A 41 -5.36 -10.55 -7.83
N GLY A 42 -4.76 -9.36 -7.82
CA GLY A 42 -3.60 -9.00 -7.01
C GLY A 42 -3.99 -8.25 -5.74
N ARG A 43 -2.98 -7.93 -4.91
CA ARG A 43 -3.17 -7.04 -3.77
C ARG A 43 -2.68 -5.65 -4.11
N TYR A 44 -3.51 -4.66 -3.83
CA TYR A 44 -3.21 -3.26 -4.09
C TYR A 44 -3.34 -2.46 -2.81
N GLU A 45 -2.53 -1.42 -2.67
CA GLU A 45 -2.60 -0.45 -1.59
C GLU A 45 -3.05 0.90 -2.14
N PHE A 46 -4.02 1.51 -1.46
CA PHE A 46 -4.46 2.87 -1.74
C PHE A 46 -3.83 3.83 -0.74
N TYR A 47 -3.14 4.85 -1.24
CA TYR A 47 -2.55 5.90 -0.44
C TYR A 47 -2.66 7.26 -1.15
N ASP A 48 -3.37 8.21 -0.53
CA ASP A 48 -3.52 9.59 -1.02
C ASP A 48 -4.00 9.71 -2.49
N GLY A 49 -4.93 8.83 -2.89
CA GLY A 49 -5.46 8.82 -4.26
C GLY A 49 -4.60 8.05 -5.26
N GLU A 50 -3.49 7.45 -4.83
CA GLU A 50 -2.63 6.59 -5.63
C GLU A 50 -2.83 5.12 -5.24
N VAL A 51 -2.86 4.25 -6.25
CA VAL A 51 -3.01 2.81 -6.09
C VAL A 51 -1.74 2.14 -6.59
N THR A 52 -1.13 1.34 -5.72
CA THR A 52 0.09 0.59 -6.03
C THR A 52 -0.11 -0.89 -5.81
N GLU A 53 0.38 -1.71 -6.74
CA GLU A 53 0.42 -3.16 -6.52
C GLU A 53 1.45 -3.49 -5.45
N VAL A 54 1.03 -4.27 -4.45
CA VAL A 54 1.93 -4.74 -3.40
C VAL A 54 2.53 -6.05 -3.83
N SER A 55 3.86 -6.09 -3.93
CA SER A 55 4.56 -7.34 -4.18
C SER A 55 4.23 -8.37 -3.09
N GLY A 56 3.88 -9.59 -3.48
CA GLY A 56 3.64 -10.67 -2.54
C GLY A 56 4.79 -10.87 -1.56
N ALA A 57 4.46 -11.25 -0.32
CA ALA A 57 5.46 -11.46 0.72
C ALA A 57 6.32 -12.70 0.44
N SER A 58 7.64 -12.56 0.57
CA SER A 58 8.57 -13.69 0.48
C SER A 58 8.35 -14.67 1.65
N ARG A 59 8.79 -15.93 1.51
CA ARG A 59 8.73 -16.91 2.61
C ARG A 59 9.44 -16.40 3.87
N GLN A 60 10.58 -15.73 3.72
CA GLN A 60 11.33 -15.15 4.84
C GLN A 60 10.54 -14.01 5.50
N HIS A 61 9.91 -13.13 4.70
CA HIS A 61 9.03 -12.09 5.21
C HIS A 61 7.91 -12.70 6.07
N ASN A 62 7.23 -13.73 5.56
CA ASN A 62 6.13 -14.38 6.29
C ASN A 62 6.58 -15.02 7.62
N ILE A 63 7.77 -15.62 7.66
CA ILE A 63 8.32 -16.20 8.89
C ILE A 63 8.57 -15.11 9.94
N ILE A 64 9.21 -14.01 9.53
CA ILE A 64 9.52 -12.89 10.43
C ILE A 64 8.22 -12.26 10.94
N GLN A 65 7.27 -12.01 10.03
CA GLN A 65 5.97 -11.42 10.37
C GLN A 65 5.20 -12.30 11.36
N GLY A 66 5.14 -13.61 11.12
CA GLY A 66 4.47 -14.56 12.01
C GLY A 66 5.12 -14.66 13.39
N ASN A 67 6.45 -14.71 13.46
CA ASN A 67 7.18 -14.71 14.74
C ASN A 67 6.91 -13.43 15.54
N LEU A 68 6.92 -12.27 14.88
CA LEU A 68 6.62 -10.99 15.49
C LEU A 68 5.18 -10.94 16.01
N PHE A 69 4.22 -11.37 15.19
CA PHE A 69 2.81 -11.44 15.58
C PHE A 69 2.61 -12.33 16.80
N PHE A 70 3.23 -13.52 16.83
CA PHE A 70 3.14 -14.43 17.96
C PHE A 70 3.74 -13.84 19.24
N ALA A 71 4.89 -13.15 19.14
CA ALA A 71 5.51 -12.48 20.28
C ALA A 71 4.61 -11.36 20.84
N LEU A 72 4.03 -10.53 19.97
CA LEU A 72 3.08 -9.50 20.36
C LEU A 72 1.81 -10.10 20.98
N PHE A 73 1.25 -11.13 20.34
CA PHE A 73 0.04 -11.80 20.83
C PHE A 73 0.25 -12.36 22.24
N SER A 74 1.39 -13.02 22.46
CA SER A 74 1.78 -13.55 23.77
C SER A 74 1.94 -12.44 24.82
N HIS A 75 2.59 -11.33 24.45
CA HIS A 75 2.78 -10.17 25.35
C HIS A 75 1.45 -9.45 25.70
N LEU A 76 0.46 -9.53 24.81
CA LEU A 76 -0.84 -8.87 24.96
C LEU A 76 -1.93 -9.79 25.52
N LYS A 77 -1.60 -11.03 25.88
CA LYS A 77 -2.53 -11.95 26.52
C LYS A 77 -3.06 -11.35 27.84
N GLY A 78 -4.40 -11.34 27.99
CA GLY A 78 -5.08 -10.74 29.15
C GLY A 78 -5.21 -9.22 29.13
N LYS A 79 -4.65 -8.52 28.14
CA LYS A 79 -4.81 -7.06 27.96
C LYS A 79 -5.97 -6.74 27.02
N ILE A 80 -6.41 -5.48 27.04
CA ILE A 80 -7.50 -4.96 26.20
C ILE A 80 -7.11 -4.79 24.72
N CYS A 81 -5.82 -4.73 24.42
CA CYS A 81 -5.31 -4.61 23.05
C CYS A 81 -4.99 -5.97 22.43
N ARG A 82 -5.09 -6.05 21.09
CA ARG A 82 -4.79 -7.23 20.28
C ARG A 82 -3.97 -6.82 19.06
N PRO A 83 -2.94 -7.60 18.68
CA PRO A 83 -2.29 -7.41 17.39
C PRO A 83 -3.22 -7.89 16.26
N TYR A 84 -3.05 -7.31 15.07
CA TYR A 84 -3.75 -7.70 13.84
C TYR A 84 -2.72 -7.97 12.74
N LEU A 85 -3.01 -8.92 11.86
CA LEU A 85 -2.18 -9.31 10.72
C LEU A 85 -3.01 -9.25 9.44
#